data_AF-A0A1F5VUK0-F1
#
_entry.id   AF-A0A1F5VUK0-F1
#
_cell.length_a   1.000
_cell.length_b   1.000
_cell.length_c   1.000
_cell.angle_alpha   90.00
_cell.angle_beta   90.00
_cell.angle_gamma   90.00
#
_symmetry.space_group_name_H-M   'P 1'
#
loop_
_entity.id
_entity.type
_entity.pdbx_description
1 polymer ?
#
loop_
_entity_poly.entity_id
_entity_poly.type
_entity_poly.pdbx_seq_one_letter_code
_entity_poly.pdbx_strand_id
1 'polypeptide(L)'
;MKIKKMPSCFFLFLMLFIFSGINNTRNEECTTAVISEKATAVGKSLLWKNRDSDYPSNKVIYVKETPFSYIAIINSEDPNGRMVWAGMNSEGFAIMNSVAYNLDEPEENKLHDLEGIIMADALRTFKTIDEFETFLKNNIGPNFGSQANFGVIDAYGGSALFEVSNKEYNRLNAADFPRKYIINTNFARSGEENKGRGYLRYDRAAILFKEAPESKPSLEYLLQIVTRDLGHALLSFISIAE
;
A
#
# COMPACT_ATOMS: atom_id res chain seq x y z
N MET A 1 56.42 -6.47 -32.64
CA MET A 1 54.95 -6.29 -32.63
C MET A 1 54.65 -4.90 -32.06
N LYS A 2 54.32 -3.92 -32.92
CA LYS A 2 54.13 -2.52 -32.51
C LYS A 2 52.73 -2.34 -31.93
N ILE A 3 52.64 -2.02 -30.64
CA ILE A 3 51.38 -1.65 -29.97
C ILE A 3 50.98 -0.27 -30.51
N LYS A 4 49.88 -0.20 -31.28
CA LYS A 4 49.29 1.07 -31.74
C LYS A 4 48.74 1.82 -30.53
N LYS A 5 49.16 3.07 -30.34
CA LYS A 5 48.56 3.99 -29.36
C LYS A 5 47.08 4.20 -29.74
N MET A 6 46.18 3.80 -28.83
CA MET A 6 44.76 4.13 -28.94
C MET A 6 44.57 5.65 -28.82
N PRO A 7 43.69 6.26 -29.65
CA PRO A 7 43.41 7.69 -29.59
C PRO A 7 42.68 8.07 -28.28
N SER A 8 43.17 9.14 -27.65
CA SER A 8 42.73 9.73 -26.37
C SER A 8 41.22 10.05 -26.27
N CYS A 9 40.49 10.06 -27.40
CA CYS A 9 39.05 10.34 -27.44
C CYS A 9 38.17 9.17 -26.96
N PHE A 10 38.66 7.93 -26.94
CA PHE A 10 37.83 6.78 -26.55
C PHE A 10 37.61 6.70 -25.02
N PHE A 11 38.52 7.28 -24.24
CA PHE A 11 38.41 7.29 -22.77
C PHE A 11 37.41 8.34 -22.26
N LEU A 12 37.19 9.41 -23.02
CA LEU A 12 36.25 10.48 -22.65
C LEU A 12 34.78 10.04 -22.84
N PHE A 13 34.52 9.17 -23.83
CA PHE A 13 33.19 8.62 -24.06
C PHE A 13 32.79 7.56 -23.01
N LEU A 14 33.77 6.85 -22.45
CA LEU A 14 33.54 5.85 -21.40
C LEU A 14 33.26 6.49 -20.03
N MET A 15 33.79 7.68 -19.74
CA MET A 15 33.45 8.42 -18.50
C MET A 15 32.08 9.10 -18.55
N LEU A 16 31.51 9.37 -19.73
CA LEU A 16 30.17 9.94 -19.87
C LEU A 16 29.05 8.91 -19.72
N PHE A 17 29.34 7.60 -19.85
CA PHE A 17 28.36 6.52 -19.65
C PHE A 17 28.29 5.99 -18.20
N ILE A 18 29.23 6.38 -17.33
CA ILE A 18 29.25 5.93 -15.92
C ILE A 18 28.44 6.89 -15.01
N PHE A 19 28.02 8.05 -15.54
CA PHE A 19 27.24 9.05 -14.81
C PHE A 19 25.79 9.20 -15.31
N SER A 20 25.22 8.16 -15.94
CA SER A 20 23.77 7.98 -15.85
C SER A 20 23.48 7.55 -14.42
N GLY A 21 23.38 8.55 -13.54
CA GLY A 21 22.91 8.38 -12.18
C GLY A 21 21.65 7.53 -12.23
N ILE A 22 21.75 6.31 -11.72
CA ILE A 22 20.59 5.58 -11.24
C ILE A 22 20.07 6.47 -10.12
N ASN A 23 19.18 7.39 -10.47
CA ASN A 23 18.30 8.01 -9.51
C ASN A 23 17.46 6.84 -8.98
N ASN A 24 17.96 6.22 -7.91
CA ASN A 24 17.16 5.42 -7.00
C ASN A 24 16.15 6.39 -6.41
N THR A 25 15.09 6.70 -7.18
CA THR A 25 13.86 7.20 -6.62
C THR A 25 13.38 6.07 -5.75
N ARG A 26 13.63 6.22 -4.44
CA ARG A 26 13.23 5.24 -3.46
C ARG A 26 11.71 5.35 -3.38
N ASN A 27 11.02 4.41 -4.00
CA ASN A 27 9.57 4.47 -4.19
C ASN A 27 8.88 3.52 -3.20
N GLU A 28 7.74 3.95 -2.66
CA GLU A 28 6.87 3.08 -1.87
C GLU A 28 5.99 2.27 -2.83
N GLU A 29 6.27 0.97 -2.97
CA GLU A 29 5.67 0.11 -3.99
C GLU A 29 4.78 -0.97 -3.34
N CYS A 30 3.92 -0.57 -2.40
CA CYS A 30 3.07 -1.50 -1.64
C CYS A 30 2.11 -2.34 -2.51
N THR A 31 1.79 -3.54 -2.04
CA THR A 31 0.71 -4.39 -2.58
C THR A 31 -0.27 -4.69 -1.47
N THR A 32 -1.56 -4.49 -1.70
CA THR A 32 -2.60 -4.55 -0.67
C THR A 32 -3.81 -5.36 -1.09
N ALA A 33 -4.56 -5.86 -0.11
CA ALA A 33 -5.90 -6.37 -0.32
C ALA A 33 -6.83 -6.03 0.85
N VAL A 34 -8.03 -5.53 0.52
CA VAL A 34 -9.16 -5.37 1.43
C VAL A 34 -10.15 -6.50 1.14
N ILE A 35 -10.35 -7.40 2.10
CA ILE A 35 -11.14 -8.61 1.90
C ILE A 35 -12.36 -8.53 2.82
N SER A 36 -13.56 -8.57 2.23
CA SER A 36 -14.81 -8.58 2.99
C SER A 36 -14.96 -9.87 3.78
N GLU A 37 -15.62 -9.82 4.93
CA GLU A 37 -16.08 -11.01 5.66
C GLU A 37 -16.83 -12.03 4.78
N LYS A 38 -17.51 -11.57 3.73
CA LYS A 38 -18.22 -12.45 2.77
C LYS A 38 -17.26 -13.28 1.91
N ALA A 39 -16.02 -12.81 1.75
CA ALA A 39 -14.94 -13.49 1.03
C ALA A 39 -14.05 -14.36 1.92
N THR A 40 -14.22 -14.38 3.24
CA THR A 40 -13.38 -15.20 4.12
C THR A 40 -14.12 -16.42 4.66
N ALA A 41 -13.38 -17.50 4.92
CA ALA A 41 -13.95 -18.73 5.47
C ALA A 41 -14.43 -18.54 6.91
N VAL A 42 -13.78 -17.63 7.64
CA VAL A 42 -14.03 -17.33 9.06
C VAL A 42 -15.10 -16.26 9.30
N GLY A 43 -15.64 -15.64 8.23
CA GLY A 43 -16.66 -14.59 8.36
C GLY A 43 -16.14 -13.32 9.03
N LYS A 44 -14.87 -12.98 8.81
CA LYS A 44 -14.22 -11.76 9.31
C LYS A 44 -13.50 -11.05 8.16
N SER A 45 -13.62 -9.74 8.11
CA SER A 45 -12.86 -8.93 7.14
C SER A 45 -11.37 -9.03 7.42
N LEU A 46 -10.56 -9.00 6.36
CA LEU A 46 -9.10 -9.05 6.47
C LEU A 46 -8.48 -7.89 5.69
N LEU A 47 -7.42 -7.34 6.27
CA LEU A 47 -6.49 -6.46 5.59
C LEU A 47 -5.18 -7.21 5.38
N TRP A 48 -4.64 -7.13 4.16
CA TRP A 48 -3.32 -7.65 3.83
C TRP A 48 -2.50 -6.59 3.13
N LYS A 49 -1.22 -6.47 3.51
CA LYS A 49 -0.26 -5.54 2.90
C LYS A 49 1.13 -6.17 2.88
N ASN A 50 1.72 -6.23 1.69
CA ASN A 50 3.17 -6.25 1.54
C ASN A 50 3.66 -4.80 1.46
N ARG A 51 4.42 -4.37 2.48
CA ARG A 51 4.95 -3.01 2.59
C ARG A 51 6.33 -2.96 1.94
N ASP A 52 6.38 -2.37 0.75
CA ASP A 52 7.63 -2.00 0.10
C ASP A 52 7.87 -0.51 0.38
N SER A 53 8.98 -0.21 1.06
CA SER A 53 9.33 1.13 1.51
C SER A 53 10.85 1.30 1.46
N ASP A 54 11.28 2.56 1.43
CA ASP A 54 12.67 2.97 1.56
C ASP A 54 13.23 2.85 2.98
N TYR A 55 12.36 2.56 3.96
CA TYR A 55 12.70 2.20 5.33
C TYR A 55 12.70 0.68 5.54
N PRO A 56 13.88 0.03 5.56
CA PRO A 56 13.98 -1.43 5.62
C PRO A 56 13.53 -2.00 6.97
N SER A 57 13.73 -1.24 8.05
CA SER A 57 13.46 -1.69 9.41
C SER A 57 12.15 -1.11 9.93
N ASN A 58 11.25 -2.01 10.32
CA ASN A 58 9.95 -1.69 10.88
C ASN A 58 9.84 -2.31 12.27
N LYS A 59 9.01 -1.74 13.15
CA LYS A 59 8.66 -2.34 14.44
C LYS A 59 7.15 -2.28 14.66
N VAL A 60 6.63 -3.27 15.38
CA VAL A 60 5.27 -3.23 15.91
C VAL A 60 5.31 -2.57 17.27
N ILE A 61 4.46 -1.57 17.48
CA ILE A 61 4.28 -0.92 18.76
C ILE A 61 2.86 -1.12 19.27
N TYR A 62 2.71 -1.01 20.59
CA TYR A 62 1.41 -0.85 21.25
C TYR A 62 1.38 0.55 21.86
N VAL A 63 0.41 1.35 21.43
CA VAL A 63 0.19 2.71 21.93
C VAL A 63 -1.01 2.70 22.87
N LYS A 64 -0.76 3.07 24.12
CA LYS A 64 -1.80 3.20 25.14
C LYS A 64 -2.35 4.63 25.13
N GLU A 65 -3.53 4.79 24.56
CA GLU A 65 -4.20 6.09 24.37
C GLU A 65 -5.69 5.97 24.73
N THR A 66 -6.35 7.12 24.91
CA THR A 66 -7.80 7.26 25.06
C THR A 66 -8.35 8.09 23.90
N PRO A 67 -9.52 7.75 23.33
CA PRO A 67 -10.42 6.68 23.77
C PRO A 67 -9.93 5.26 23.42
N PHE A 68 -9.12 5.09 22.38
CA PHE A 68 -8.73 3.75 21.90
C PHE A 68 -7.22 3.57 21.88
N SER A 69 -6.76 2.54 22.59
CA SER A 69 -5.40 2.03 22.43
C SER A 69 -5.30 1.23 21.12
N TYR A 70 -4.11 1.16 20.52
CA TYR A 70 -3.91 0.52 19.22
C TYR A 70 -2.53 -0.13 19.07
N ILE A 71 -2.48 -1.13 18.20
CA ILE A 71 -1.23 -1.68 17.68
C ILE A 71 -0.95 -1.10 16.29
N ALA A 72 0.32 -0.86 16.00
CA ALA A 72 0.72 -0.22 14.75
C ALA A 72 2.09 -0.70 14.27
N ILE A 73 2.25 -0.75 12.95
CA ILE A 73 3.54 -0.87 12.27
C ILE A 73 4.07 0.53 12.01
N ILE A 74 5.30 0.79 12.46
CA ILE A 74 6.01 2.06 12.27
C ILE A 74 7.42 1.81 11.75
N ASN A 75 8.07 2.85 11.22
CA ASN A 75 9.52 2.81 10.98
C ASN A 75 10.25 2.61 12.32
N SER A 76 11.31 1.79 12.34
CA SER A 76 11.99 1.45 13.61
C SER A 76 12.55 2.66 14.34
N GLU A 77 12.90 3.72 13.60
CA GLU A 77 13.44 4.97 14.11
C GLU A 77 12.38 5.99 14.56
N ASP A 78 11.09 5.77 14.28
CA ASP A 78 10.05 6.69 14.75
C ASP A 78 10.07 6.68 16.31
N PRO A 79 10.31 7.86 16.93
CA PRO A 79 10.49 7.97 18.36
C PRO A 79 9.18 7.84 19.13
N ASN A 80 8.04 8.17 18.52
CA ASN A 80 6.80 8.46 19.24
C ASN A 80 5.57 7.70 18.70
N GLY A 81 5.70 6.94 17.60
CA GLY A 81 4.59 6.15 17.04
C GLY A 81 3.46 6.98 16.47
N ARG A 82 3.78 8.22 16.05
CA ARG A 82 2.81 9.18 15.51
C ARG A 82 2.63 9.05 14.00
N MET A 83 3.53 8.36 13.30
CA MET A 83 3.37 7.98 11.91
C MET A 83 3.22 6.47 11.81
N VAL A 84 2.05 6.01 11.36
CA VAL A 84 1.68 4.60 11.30
C VAL A 84 1.51 4.15 9.85
N TRP A 85 2.04 2.98 9.49
CA TRP A 85 1.95 2.44 8.12
C TRP A 85 0.97 1.29 7.94
N ALA A 86 0.41 0.80 9.05
CA ALA A 86 -0.77 -0.06 9.18
C ALA A 86 -1.04 -0.27 10.68
N GLY A 87 -2.28 -0.53 11.08
CA GLY A 87 -2.59 -0.84 12.47
C GLY A 87 -4.03 -1.27 12.71
N MET A 88 -4.32 -1.60 13.97
CA MET A 88 -5.65 -1.95 14.46
C MET A 88 -5.82 -1.43 15.88
N ASN A 89 -7.00 -0.89 16.19
CA ASN A 89 -7.33 -0.42 17.52
C ASN A 89 -8.13 -1.42 18.35
N SER A 90 -8.34 -1.08 19.62
CA SER A 90 -9.05 -1.88 20.61
C SER A 90 -10.54 -2.11 20.30
N GLU A 91 -11.15 -1.32 19.40
CA GLU A 91 -12.54 -1.49 18.97
C GLU A 91 -12.65 -2.37 17.71
N GLY A 92 -11.52 -2.80 17.16
CA GLY A 92 -11.45 -3.63 15.94
C GLY A 92 -11.52 -2.83 14.63
N PHE A 93 -11.37 -1.51 14.69
CA PHE A 93 -11.09 -0.70 13.51
C PHE A 93 -9.63 -0.90 13.08
N ALA A 94 -9.39 -1.15 11.80
CA ALA A 94 -8.05 -1.30 11.25
C ALA A 94 -7.88 -0.55 9.95
N ILE A 95 -6.69 -0.03 9.74
CA ILE A 95 -6.34 0.80 8.59
C ILE A 95 -4.91 0.50 8.11
N MET A 96 -4.71 0.59 6.81
CA MET A 96 -3.41 0.55 6.14
C MET A 96 -3.47 1.39 4.87
N ASN A 97 -2.33 1.77 4.30
CA ASN A 97 -2.29 2.49 3.02
C ASN A 97 -1.46 1.82 1.92
N SER A 98 -1.65 2.27 0.69
CA SER A 98 -0.63 2.32 -0.37
C SER A 98 -0.66 3.71 -1.02
N VAL A 99 0.46 4.19 -1.53
CA VAL A 99 0.50 5.48 -2.26
C VAL A 99 -0.32 5.39 -3.55
N ALA A 100 -0.99 6.45 -3.97
CA ALA A 100 -1.79 6.49 -5.20
C ALA A 100 -1.20 7.50 -6.21
N TYR A 101 -0.15 7.12 -6.93
CA TYR A 101 0.64 8.04 -7.77
C TYR A 101 -0.11 8.72 -8.93
N ASN A 102 -1.32 8.26 -9.25
CA ASN A 102 -2.17 8.85 -10.28
C ASN A 102 -3.34 9.68 -9.74
N LEU A 103 -3.36 9.96 -8.43
CA LEU A 103 -4.18 11.02 -7.88
C LEU A 103 -3.43 12.35 -7.93
N ASP A 104 -4.17 13.45 -8.01
CA ASP A 104 -3.60 14.79 -8.00
C ASP A 104 -2.67 15.00 -6.80
N GLU A 105 -1.45 15.44 -7.07
CA GLU A 105 -0.52 15.86 -6.02
C GLU A 105 -0.99 17.17 -5.37
N PRO A 106 -0.68 17.37 -4.08
CA PRO A 106 -0.75 18.68 -3.46
C PRO A 106 0.06 19.71 -4.25
N GLU A 107 -0.41 20.96 -4.32
CA GLU A 107 0.43 22.06 -4.81
C GLU A 107 1.70 22.16 -3.94
N GLU A 108 2.83 22.60 -4.51
CA GLU A 108 4.15 22.62 -3.86
C GLU A 108 4.17 23.35 -2.49
N ASN A 109 3.27 24.32 -2.29
CA ASN A 109 3.14 25.09 -1.05
C ASN A 109 2.12 24.50 -0.05
N LYS A 110 1.66 23.26 -0.25
CA LYS A 110 0.69 22.57 0.60
C LYS A 110 1.31 21.41 1.36
N LEU A 111 0.59 20.96 2.38
CA LEU A 111 0.97 19.79 3.16
C LEU A 111 0.91 18.53 2.27
N HIS A 112 1.87 17.63 2.48
CA HIS A 112 2.05 16.35 1.80
C HIS A 112 2.55 15.31 2.82
N ASP A 113 2.50 14.03 2.45
CA ASP A 113 3.00 12.88 3.23
C ASP A 113 2.41 12.77 4.64
N LEU A 114 1.13 13.11 4.81
CA LEU A 114 0.43 13.05 6.10
C LEU A 114 -0.30 11.72 6.34
N GLU A 115 -0.19 10.74 5.44
CA GLU A 115 -0.84 9.43 5.53
C GLU A 115 -0.62 8.75 6.88
N GLY A 116 0.63 8.78 7.36
CA GLY A 116 1.02 8.16 8.61
C GLY A 116 0.32 8.78 9.83
N ILE A 117 0.12 10.10 9.79
CA ILE A 117 -0.59 10.85 10.84
C ILE A 117 -2.09 10.57 10.73
N ILE A 118 -2.67 10.64 9.53
CA ILE A 118 -4.09 10.33 9.28
C ILE A 118 -4.44 8.94 9.81
N MET A 119 -3.60 7.93 9.55
CA MET A 119 -3.82 6.57 10.06
C MET A 119 -3.71 6.50 11.58
N ALA A 120 -2.72 7.16 12.18
CA ALA A 120 -2.58 7.18 13.64
C ALA A 120 -3.77 7.88 14.32
N ASP A 121 -4.26 8.97 13.72
CA ASP A 121 -5.43 9.72 14.17
C ASP A 121 -6.69 8.87 14.06
N ALA A 122 -6.85 8.14 12.95
CA ALA A 122 -7.95 7.23 12.74
C ALA A 122 -7.97 6.11 13.79
N LEU A 123 -6.83 5.48 14.04
CA LEU A 123 -6.70 4.39 15.02
C LEU A 123 -7.08 4.81 16.43
N ARG A 124 -6.76 6.04 16.85
CA ARG A 124 -7.11 6.50 18.20
C ARG A 124 -8.52 7.09 18.32
N THR A 125 -9.23 7.28 17.21
CA THR A 125 -10.49 8.04 17.18
C THR A 125 -11.71 7.26 16.70
N PHE A 126 -11.57 6.34 15.73
CA PHE A 126 -12.71 5.75 15.03
C PHE A 126 -12.96 4.28 15.40
N LYS A 127 -14.22 3.89 15.40
CA LYS A 127 -14.71 2.50 15.58
C LYS A 127 -15.15 1.86 14.26
N THR A 128 -15.60 2.66 13.31
CA THR A 128 -16.26 2.19 12.08
C THR A 128 -15.67 2.83 10.84
N ILE A 129 -15.83 2.15 9.70
CA ILE A 129 -15.44 2.72 8.40
C ILE A 129 -16.24 3.98 8.05
N ASP A 130 -17.48 4.10 8.53
CA ASP A 130 -18.36 5.25 8.26
C ASP A 130 -17.94 6.50 9.07
N GLU A 131 -17.38 6.31 10.27
CA GLU A 131 -16.76 7.39 11.04
C GLU A 131 -15.50 7.92 10.33
N PHE A 132 -14.69 7.02 9.77
CA PHE A 132 -13.53 7.42 8.94
C PHE A 132 -13.98 8.17 7.68
N GLU A 133 -15.01 7.70 6.98
CA GLU A 133 -15.56 8.43 5.83
C GLU A 133 -16.09 9.82 6.23
N THR A 134 -16.79 9.91 7.36
CA THR A 134 -17.29 11.19 7.88
C THR A 134 -16.14 12.15 8.19
N PHE A 135 -15.02 11.64 8.72
CA PHE A 135 -13.80 12.41 8.89
C PHE A 135 -13.25 12.91 7.55
N LEU A 136 -13.14 12.05 6.53
CA LEU A 136 -12.68 12.47 5.19
C LEU A 136 -13.57 13.57 4.62
N LYS A 137 -14.89 13.36 4.64
CA LYS A 137 -15.89 14.32 4.14
C LYS A 137 -15.77 15.70 4.80
N ASN A 138 -15.44 15.75 6.08
CA ASN A 138 -15.36 17.01 6.84
C ASN A 138 -13.99 17.70 6.75
N ASN A 139 -12.92 16.99 6.38
CA ASN A 139 -11.55 17.50 6.51
C ASN A 139 -10.78 17.56 5.18
N ILE A 140 -11.25 16.92 4.11
CA ILE A 140 -10.62 17.03 2.80
C ILE A 140 -10.58 18.49 2.34
N GLY A 141 -9.43 18.87 1.82
CA GLY A 141 -9.15 20.20 1.33
C GLY A 141 -7.65 20.37 1.05
N PRO A 142 -7.24 21.57 0.61
CA PRO A 142 -5.87 21.81 0.14
C PRO A 142 -4.75 21.46 1.13
N ASN A 143 -5.06 21.36 2.43
CA ASN A 143 -4.11 21.06 3.50
C ASN A 143 -4.30 19.65 4.09
N PHE A 144 -5.11 18.79 3.49
CA PHE A 144 -5.33 17.43 4.01
C PHE A 144 -4.05 16.57 3.92
N GLY A 145 -3.24 16.80 2.88
CA GLY A 145 -1.91 16.23 2.71
C GLY A 145 -1.88 14.75 2.44
N SER A 146 -2.84 14.23 1.67
CA SER A 146 -2.86 12.83 1.27
C SER A 146 -2.91 12.61 -0.25
N GLN A 147 -2.22 11.55 -0.68
CA GLN A 147 -2.24 10.99 -2.02
C GLN A 147 -2.17 9.45 -1.92
N ALA A 148 -3.23 8.83 -1.39
CA ALA A 148 -3.17 7.42 -0.99
C ALA A 148 -4.47 6.65 -1.18
N ASN A 149 -4.32 5.33 -1.21
CA ASN A 149 -5.40 4.38 -1.01
C ASN A 149 -5.37 3.90 0.44
N PHE A 150 -6.42 4.13 1.22
CA PHE A 150 -6.57 3.59 2.57
C PHE A 150 -7.47 2.36 2.56
N GLY A 151 -6.91 1.20 2.88
CA GLY A 151 -7.70 0.00 3.17
C GLY A 151 -8.18 0.04 4.60
N VAL A 152 -9.49 -0.04 4.81
CA VAL A 152 -10.12 0.10 6.13
C VAL A 152 -11.12 -1.03 6.36
N ILE A 153 -11.07 -1.62 7.55
CA ILE A 153 -12.08 -2.58 8.05
C ILE A 153 -12.52 -2.20 9.46
N ASP A 154 -13.65 -2.74 9.90
CA ASP A 154 -14.09 -2.66 11.28
C ASP A 154 -14.67 -3.97 11.81
N ALA A 155 -14.92 -4.02 13.12
CA ALA A 155 -15.49 -5.17 13.81
C ALA A 155 -16.95 -5.48 13.43
N TYR A 156 -17.63 -4.57 12.73
CA TYR A 156 -19.05 -4.64 12.36
C TYR A 156 -19.27 -5.13 10.92
N GLY A 157 -18.21 -5.59 10.26
CA GLY A 157 -18.25 -6.13 8.89
C GLY A 157 -17.93 -5.11 7.81
N GLY A 158 -17.59 -3.88 8.18
CA GLY A 158 -17.10 -2.87 7.26
C GLY A 158 -15.81 -3.30 6.58
N SER A 159 -15.73 -3.07 5.26
CA SER A 159 -14.52 -3.34 4.46
C SER A 159 -14.51 -2.50 3.19
N ALA A 160 -13.63 -1.50 3.12
CA ALA A 160 -13.54 -0.60 1.97
C ALA A 160 -12.10 -0.16 1.67
N LEU A 161 -11.87 0.22 0.41
CA LEU A 161 -10.70 0.98 -0.03
C LEU A 161 -11.15 2.42 -0.28
N PHE A 162 -10.51 3.39 0.36
CA PHE A 162 -10.72 4.81 0.15
C PHE A 162 -9.56 5.35 -0.69
N GLU A 163 -9.85 5.84 -1.89
CA GLU A 163 -8.90 6.54 -2.76
C GLU A 163 -8.99 8.02 -2.39
N VAL A 164 -7.93 8.61 -1.83
CA VAL A 164 -7.99 9.93 -1.17
C VAL A 164 -6.90 10.84 -1.72
N SER A 165 -7.32 12.03 -2.13
CA SER A 165 -6.45 13.16 -2.49
C SER A 165 -6.76 14.36 -1.59
N ASN A 166 -6.04 15.47 -1.81
CA ASN A 166 -6.36 16.75 -1.16
C ASN A 166 -7.69 17.36 -1.64
N LYS A 167 -8.24 16.91 -2.77
CA LYS A 167 -9.44 17.53 -3.37
C LYS A 167 -10.69 16.71 -3.13
N GLU A 168 -10.56 15.40 -3.13
CA GLU A 168 -11.70 14.49 -3.11
C GLU A 168 -11.31 13.11 -2.55
N TYR A 169 -12.34 12.30 -2.30
CA TYR A 169 -12.17 10.89 -2.00
C TYR A 169 -13.19 10.05 -2.76
N ASN A 170 -12.85 8.79 -3.00
CA ASN A 170 -13.74 7.77 -3.53
C ASN A 170 -13.73 6.54 -2.63
N ARG A 171 -14.92 6.00 -2.30
CA ARG A 171 -15.07 4.81 -1.46
C ARG A 171 -15.46 3.61 -2.32
N LEU A 172 -14.66 2.56 -2.24
CA LEU A 172 -14.90 1.28 -2.91
C LEU A 172 -15.15 0.21 -1.86
N ASN A 173 -16.38 -0.29 -1.71
CA ASN A 173 -16.65 -1.37 -0.77
C ASN A 173 -16.19 -2.71 -1.34
N ALA A 174 -15.45 -3.48 -0.54
CA ALA A 174 -14.96 -4.78 -0.99
C ALA A 174 -16.10 -5.75 -1.31
N ALA A 175 -17.23 -5.66 -0.60
CA ALA A 175 -18.41 -6.48 -0.82
C ALA A 175 -19.09 -6.25 -2.19
N ASP A 176 -18.78 -5.16 -2.89
CA ASP A 176 -19.37 -4.87 -4.20
C ASP A 176 -18.58 -5.51 -5.35
N PHE A 177 -17.36 -5.97 -5.08
CA PHE A 177 -16.53 -6.65 -6.08
C PHE A 177 -17.00 -8.09 -6.32
N PRO A 178 -16.75 -8.68 -7.51
CA PRO A 178 -17.24 -10.02 -7.85
C PRO A 178 -16.82 -11.10 -6.85
N ARG A 179 -15.56 -11.05 -6.40
CA ARG A 179 -15.01 -12.00 -5.41
C ARG A 179 -14.96 -11.44 -3.99
N LYS A 180 -15.65 -10.32 -3.73
CA LYS A 180 -15.80 -9.70 -2.41
C LYS A 180 -14.47 -9.25 -1.76
N TYR A 181 -13.47 -8.95 -2.58
CA TYR A 181 -12.21 -8.35 -2.14
C TYR A 181 -11.71 -7.34 -3.19
N ILE A 182 -10.85 -6.42 -2.76
CA ILE A 182 -10.17 -5.44 -3.60
C ILE A 182 -8.69 -5.66 -3.44
N ILE A 183 -7.99 -6.05 -4.51
CA ILE A 183 -6.53 -6.00 -4.58
C ILE A 183 -6.16 -4.59 -5.05
N ASN A 184 -5.06 -4.04 -4.54
CA ASN A 184 -4.55 -2.77 -5.00
C ASN A 184 -3.02 -2.72 -4.94
N THR A 185 -2.42 -1.86 -5.74
CA THR A 185 -1.00 -1.50 -5.61
C THR A 185 -0.90 0.01 -5.47
N ASN A 186 -0.11 0.69 -6.31
CA ASN A 186 0.20 2.10 -6.13
C ASN A 186 -0.51 3.00 -7.14
N PHE A 187 -1.80 2.74 -7.31
CA PHE A 187 -2.68 3.50 -8.16
C PHE A 187 -4.08 3.55 -7.53
N ALA A 188 -4.83 4.61 -7.83
CA ALA A 188 -6.27 4.70 -7.62
C ALA A 188 -7.00 4.41 -8.93
N ARG A 189 -8.17 3.78 -8.85
CA ARG A 189 -9.07 3.55 -10.00
C ARG A 189 -9.75 4.83 -10.45
N SER A 190 -9.96 5.79 -9.54
CA SER A 190 -10.46 7.13 -9.89
C SER A 190 -9.40 8.06 -10.49
N GLY A 191 -8.12 7.71 -10.38
CA GLY A 191 -7.01 8.52 -10.88
C GLY A 191 -6.76 8.39 -12.38
N GLU A 192 -5.78 9.14 -12.90
CA GLU A 192 -5.44 9.11 -14.32
C GLU A 192 -4.95 7.71 -14.74
N GLU A 193 -5.51 7.19 -15.83
CA GLU A 193 -5.19 5.85 -16.31
C GLU A 193 -3.71 5.75 -16.71
N ASN A 194 -3.05 4.64 -16.37
CA ASN A 194 -1.64 4.36 -16.69
C ASN A 194 -0.61 5.36 -16.10
N LYS A 195 -1.01 6.24 -15.17
CA LYS A 195 -0.09 7.13 -14.43
C LYS A 195 0.29 6.62 -13.04
N GLY A 196 -0.31 5.51 -12.61
CA GLY A 196 -0.01 4.89 -11.33
C GLY A 196 1.24 4.03 -11.40
N ARG A 197 1.51 3.26 -10.34
CA ARG A 197 2.63 2.31 -10.31
C ARG A 197 2.21 0.95 -9.77
N GLY A 198 3.07 -0.04 -9.98
CA GLY A 198 2.84 -1.39 -9.47
C GLY A 198 1.85 -2.24 -10.26
N TYR A 199 1.58 -1.93 -11.53
CA TYR A 199 0.63 -2.70 -12.35
C TYR A 199 1.02 -4.18 -12.50
N LEU A 200 2.30 -4.50 -12.70
CA LEU A 200 2.74 -5.90 -12.78
C LEU A 200 2.60 -6.66 -11.44
N ARG A 201 2.79 -5.98 -10.30
CA ARG A 201 2.55 -6.55 -8.98
C ARG A 201 1.05 -6.79 -8.75
N TYR A 202 0.21 -5.88 -9.22
CA TYR A 202 -1.24 -6.03 -9.21
C TYR A 202 -1.67 -7.27 -10.01
N ASP A 203 -1.15 -7.43 -11.23
CA ASP A 203 -1.45 -8.59 -12.08
C ASP A 203 -1.02 -9.90 -11.42
N ARG A 204 0.19 -9.92 -10.83
CA ARG A 204 0.68 -11.09 -10.11
C ARG A 204 -0.20 -11.44 -8.91
N ALA A 205 -0.56 -10.45 -8.09
CA ALA A 205 -1.44 -10.64 -6.95
C ALA A 205 -2.85 -11.11 -7.40
N ALA A 206 -3.38 -10.57 -8.50
CA ALA A 206 -4.66 -10.99 -9.05
C ALA A 206 -4.66 -12.48 -9.46
N ILE A 207 -3.57 -12.97 -10.05
CA ILE A 207 -3.38 -14.39 -10.36
C ILE A 207 -3.39 -15.22 -9.08
N LEU A 208 -2.56 -14.87 -8.09
CA LEU A 208 -2.47 -15.60 -6.81
C LEU A 208 -3.80 -15.67 -6.08
N PHE A 209 -4.54 -14.56 -6.03
CA PHE A 209 -5.87 -14.58 -5.41
C PHE A 209 -6.84 -15.44 -6.21
N LYS A 210 -6.79 -15.43 -7.55
CA LYS A 210 -7.62 -16.27 -8.42
C LYS A 210 -7.39 -17.76 -8.17
N GLU A 211 -6.16 -18.15 -7.89
CA GLU A 211 -5.75 -19.54 -7.61
C GLU A 211 -6.04 -20.01 -6.18
N ALA A 212 -6.56 -19.15 -5.30
CA ALA A 212 -6.83 -19.49 -3.90
C ALA A 212 -7.81 -20.70 -3.76
N PRO A 213 -7.44 -21.75 -2.98
CA PRO A 213 -8.05 -23.08 -3.07
C PRO A 213 -9.55 -23.25 -2.74
N GLU A 214 -10.25 -22.25 -2.21
CA GLU A 214 -11.66 -22.42 -1.76
C GLU A 214 -12.64 -21.30 -2.18
N SER A 215 -12.41 -20.62 -3.30
CA SER A 215 -13.13 -19.37 -3.67
C SER A 215 -12.93 -18.20 -2.68
N LYS A 216 -12.29 -18.44 -1.54
CA LYS A 216 -12.03 -17.54 -0.43
C LYS A 216 -10.56 -17.64 0.02
N PRO A 217 -9.77 -16.56 0.07
CA PRO A 217 -8.41 -16.61 0.61
C PRO A 217 -8.43 -16.82 2.14
N SER A 218 -7.82 -17.90 2.62
CA SER A 218 -7.61 -18.11 4.06
C SER A 218 -6.43 -17.27 4.56
N LEU A 219 -6.37 -17.01 5.87
CA LEU A 219 -5.21 -16.34 6.47
C LEU A 219 -3.90 -17.12 6.20
N GLU A 220 -3.96 -18.44 6.26
CA GLU A 220 -2.84 -19.31 5.98
C GLU A 220 -2.35 -19.15 4.53
N TYR A 221 -3.26 -19.17 3.56
CA TYR A 221 -2.92 -18.97 2.15
C TYR A 221 -2.28 -17.60 1.91
N LEU A 222 -2.85 -16.54 2.50
CA LEU A 222 -2.29 -15.19 2.40
C LEU A 222 -0.86 -15.15 2.95
N LEU A 223 -0.61 -15.71 4.14
CA LEU A 223 0.70 -15.63 4.80
C LEU A 223 1.76 -16.53 4.18
N GLN A 224 1.37 -17.71 3.70
CA GLN A 224 2.33 -18.72 3.21
C GLN A 224 2.54 -18.67 1.70
N ILE A 225 1.53 -18.28 0.93
CA ILE A 225 1.60 -18.24 -0.54
C ILE A 225 1.70 -16.81 -1.03
N VAL A 226 0.71 -15.96 -0.73
CA VAL A 226 0.62 -14.62 -1.32
C VAL A 226 1.75 -13.71 -0.84
N THR A 227 1.98 -13.63 0.47
CA THR A 227 3.03 -12.79 1.07
C THR A 227 4.43 -13.19 0.63
N ARG A 228 4.65 -14.48 0.34
CA ARG A 228 5.98 -15.06 0.05
C ARG A 228 6.24 -15.25 -1.44
N ASP A 229 5.34 -14.80 -2.29
CA ASP A 229 5.50 -14.93 -3.72
C ASP A 229 6.68 -14.09 -4.23
N LEU A 230 7.54 -14.73 -5.02
CA LEU A 230 8.67 -14.09 -5.72
C LEU A 230 8.47 -14.15 -7.25
N GLY A 231 7.27 -14.50 -7.70
CA GLY A 231 6.92 -14.65 -9.09
C GLY A 231 6.80 -13.31 -9.82
N HIS A 232 7.02 -13.33 -11.13
CA HIS A 232 6.87 -12.16 -11.99
C HIS A 232 5.71 -12.38 -12.95
N ALA A 233 4.80 -11.40 -13.09
CA ALA A 233 3.59 -11.55 -13.92
C ALA A 233 3.87 -11.90 -15.39
N LEU A 234 5.02 -11.50 -15.92
CA LEU A 234 5.43 -11.78 -17.30
C LEU A 234 6.24 -13.08 -17.50
N LEU A 235 6.59 -13.78 -16.42
CA LEU A 235 7.34 -15.04 -16.49
C LEU A 235 6.40 -16.21 -16.20
N SER A 236 6.28 -17.14 -17.13
CA SER A 236 5.62 -18.42 -16.88
C SER A 236 6.42 -19.22 -15.84
N PHE A 237 5.74 -19.80 -14.84
CA PHE A 237 6.38 -20.66 -13.85
C PHE A 237 7.14 -21.80 -14.53
N ILE A 238 8.46 -21.83 -14.35
CA ILE A 238 9.16 -23.11 -14.33
C ILE A 238 8.71 -23.75 -13.02
N SER A 239 7.83 -24.75 -13.12
CA SER A 239 7.60 -25.67 -12.02
C SER A 239 8.97 -26.22 -11.63
N ILE A 240 9.48 -25.80 -10.48
CA ILE A 240 10.49 -26.59 -9.79
C ILE A 240 9.70 -27.79 -9.28
N ALA A 241 9.60 -28.81 -10.13
CA ALA A 241 9.17 -30.12 -9.71
C ALA A 241 10.08 -30.54 -8.55
N GLU A 242 9.47 -30.97 -7.45
CA GLU A 242 10.14 -31.59 -6.30
C GLU A 242 11.04 -32.75 -6.72
#